data_AF-A0A8J6DTB5-F1
#
_entry.id   AF-A0A8J6DTB5-F1
#
_cell.length_a   1.000
_cell.length_b   1.000
_cell.length_c   1.000
_cell.angle_alpha   90.00
_cell.angle_beta   90.00
_cell.angle_gamma   90.00
#
_symmetry.space_group_name_H-M   'P 1'
#
loop_
_entity.id
_entity.type
_entity.pdbx_description
1 polymer ?
#
loop_
_entity_poly.entity_id
_entity_poly.type
_entity_poly.pdbx_seq_one_letter_code
_entity_poly.pdbx_strand_id
1 'polypeptide(L)'
;MCKLLVCLLFSVLGKIRTAVGSAQLLMAQKFYQFRELCEENLNPNAHPRPTSQDLAGFWDMLQLSIENISMKFDELHQLKANNWKQMDPLDKKVEQCRFCMERRAPPPVPKKPAKGPAPLIRERSLESSQRQEARKRLMAAKRAASVRQNSATESAESIEIYIPEAQTRL
;
A
#
# COMPACT_ATOMS: atom_id res chain seq x y z
N MET A 1 -37.61 -10.58 4.21
CA MET A 1 -36.64 -11.27 3.32
C MET A 1 -36.49 -10.62 1.95
N CYS A 2 -37.56 -10.35 1.20
CA CYS A 2 -37.46 -9.81 -0.18
C CYS A 2 -36.75 -8.45 -0.32
N LYS A 3 -36.97 -7.50 0.59
CA LYS A 3 -36.28 -6.18 0.57
C LYS A 3 -34.76 -6.29 0.68
N LEU A 4 -34.26 -7.24 1.48
CA LEU A 4 -32.83 -7.45 1.69
C LEU A 4 -32.15 -8.02 0.43
N LEU A 5 -32.85 -8.93 -0.26
CA LEU A 5 -32.37 -9.56 -1.49
C LEU A 5 -32.26 -8.55 -2.65
N VAL A 6 -33.25 -7.65 -2.78
CA VAL A 6 -33.27 -6.60 -3.81
C VAL A 6 -32.16 -5.57 -3.57
N CYS A 7 -31.95 -5.13 -2.33
CA CYS A 7 -30.84 -4.23 -1.99
C CYS A 7 -29.47 -4.86 -2.25
N LEU A 8 -29.32 -6.16 -1.98
CA LEU A 8 -28.07 -6.89 -2.22
C LEU A 8 -27.76 -6.98 -3.72
N LEU A 9 -28.75 -7.33 -4.54
CA LEU A 9 -28.61 -7.36 -6.01
C LEU A 9 -28.21 -6.00 -6.59
N PHE A 10 -28.85 -4.92 -6.15
CA PHE A 10 -28.52 -3.57 -6.62
C PHE A 10 -27.08 -3.17 -6.24
N SER A 11 -26.66 -3.48 -5.00
CA SER A 11 -25.30 -3.19 -4.52
C SER A 11 -24.23 -3.97 -5.30
N VAL A 12 -24.44 -5.28 -5.52
CA VAL A 12 -23.51 -6.14 -6.25
C VAL A 12 -23.42 -5.72 -7.72
N LEU A 13 -24.55 -5.47 -8.39
CA LEU A 13 -24.56 -4.99 -9.77
C LEU A 13 -23.88 -3.63 -9.91
N GLY A 14 -24.04 -2.73 -8.93
CA GLY A 14 -23.32 -1.47 -8.86
C GLY A 14 -21.80 -1.68 -8.85
N LYS A 15 -21.31 -2.54 -7.96
CA LYS A 15 -19.86 -2.86 -7.87
C LYS A 15 -19.31 -3.46 -9.18
N ILE A 16 -20.05 -4.39 -9.80
CA ILE A 16 -19.66 -4.98 -11.09
C ILE A 16 -19.55 -3.90 -12.16
N ARG A 17 -20.59 -3.05 -12.30
CA ARG A 17 -20.59 -1.95 -13.28
C ARG A 17 -19.43 -0.99 -13.07
N THR A 18 -19.14 -0.62 -11.82
CA THR A 18 -18.01 0.26 -11.49
C THR A 18 -16.67 -0.38 -11.83
N ALA A 19 -16.46 -1.65 -11.50
CA ALA A 19 -15.22 -2.37 -11.81
C ALA A 19 -14.99 -2.49 -13.33
N VAL A 20 -16.02 -2.97 -14.05
CA VAL A 20 -15.98 -3.12 -15.51
C VAL A 20 -15.80 -1.77 -16.20
N GLY A 21 -16.56 -0.75 -15.82
CA GLY A 21 -16.46 0.59 -16.39
C GLY A 21 -15.08 1.22 -16.17
N SER A 22 -14.51 1.05 -14.97
CA SER A 22 -13.14 1.51 -14.68
C SER A 22 -12.10 0.82 -15.58
N ALA A 23 -12.22 -0.49 -15.76
CA ALA A 23 -11.30 -1.27 -16.60
C ALA A 23 -11.42 -0.90 -18.09
N GLN A 24 -12.64 -0.74 -18.58
CA GLN A 24 -12.91 -0.31 -19.95
C GLN A 24 -12.35 1.09 -20.20
N LEU A 25 -12.53 2.02 -19.26
CA LEU A 25 -11.98 3.37 -19.37
C LEU A 25 -10.45 3.36 -19.36
N LEU A 26 -9.84 2.53 -18.52
CA LEU A 26 -8.39 2.37 -18.49
C LEU A 26 -7.86 1.92 -19.86
N MET A 27 -8.47 0.89 -20.45
CA MET A 27 -8.09 0.37 -21.76
C MET A 27 -8.35 1.38 -22.89
N ALA A 28 -9.53 1.98 -22.93
CA ALA A 28 -9.93 2.87 -24.01
C ALA A 28 -9.21 4.23 -23.98
N GLN A 29 -8.82 4.70 -22.79
CA GLN A 29 -8.20 6.02 -22.64
C GLN A 29 -6.72 5.94 -22.25
N LYS A 30 -6.41 5.36 -21.08
CA LYS A 30 -5.05 5.43 -20.53
C LYS A 30 -4.05 4.57 -21.30
N PHE A 31 -4.46 3.37 -21.71
CA PHE A 31 -3.61 2.53 -22.58
C PHE A 31 -3.45 3.12 -23.98
N TYR A 32 -4.51 3.72 -24.53
CA TYR A 32 -4.44 4.42 -25.81
C TYR A 32 -3.43 5.58 -25.74
N GLN A 33 -3.54 6.44 -24.72
CA GLN A 33 -2.59 7.55 -24.47
C GLN A 33 -1.15 7.03 -24.27
N PHE A 34 -0.97 5.96 -23.50
CA PHE A 34 0.37 5.40 -23.28
C PHE A 34 1.00 4.89 -24.58
N ARG A 35 0.20 4.26 -25.45
CA ARG A 35 0.66 3.81 -26.75
C ARG A 35 1.11 4.99 -27.61
N GLU A 36 0.31 6.06 -27.69
CA GLU A 36 0.69 7.26 -28.45
C GLU A 36 1.98 7.89 -27.89
N LEU A 37 2.12 8.00 -26.57
CA LEU A 37 3.36 8.48 -25.95
C LEU A 37 4.58 7.63 -26.31
N CYS A 38 4.42 6.30 -26.37
CA CYS A 38 5.48 5.40 -26.81
C CYS A 38 5.83 5.62 -28.29
N GLU A 39 4.83 5.79 -29.16
CA GLU A 39 5.04 6.06 -30.58
C GLU A 39 5.74 7.42 -30.80
N GLU A 40 5.33 8.46 -30.08
CA GLU A 40 5.97 9.78 -30.09
C GLU A 40 7.40 9.73 -29.55
N ASN A 41 7.66 8.96 -28.49
CA ASN A 41 9.01 8.74 -27.98
C ASN A 41 9.91 8.08 -29.02
N LEU A 42 9.39 7.21 -29.89
CA LEU A 42 10.18 6.59 -30.95
C LEU A 42 10.39 7.51 -32.16
N ASN A 43 9.54 8.52 -32.34
CA ASN A 43 9.65 9.47 -33.45
C ASN A 43 10.72 10.54 -33.19
N PRO A 44 11.82 10.59 -33.98
CA PRO A 44 12.87 11.60 -33.81
C PRO A 44 12.42 13.03 -34.15
N ASN A 45 11.33 13.19 -34.89
CA ASN A 45 10.78 14.49 -35.31
C ASN A 45 9.67 15.00 -34.38
N ALA A 46 9.35 14.28 -33.29
CA ALA A 46 8.33 14.72 -32.33
C ALA A 46 8.83 15.93 -31.51
N HIS A 47 7.97 16.93 -31.33
CA HIS A 47 8.30 18.15 -30.58
C HIS A 47 7.10 18.62 -29.72
N PRO A 48 7.20 18.59 -28.38
CA PRO A 48 8.27 18.00 -27.58
C PRO A 48 8.26 16.47 -27.66
N ARG A 49 9.44 15.85 -27.72
CA ARG A 49 9.56 14.38 -27.70
C ARG A 49 9.47 13.88 -26.25
N PRO A 50 8.54 12.96 -25.92
CA PRO A 50 8.53 12.33 -24.60
C PRO A 50 9.86 11.65 -24.33
N THR A 51 10.36 11.72 -23.10
CA THR A 51 11.59 11.02 -22.68
C THR A 51 11.27 9.66 -22.07
N SER A 52 12.29 8.81 -21.90
CA SER A 52 12.13 7.53 -21.20
C SER A 52 11.65 7.71 -19.75
N GLN A 53 11.95 8.84 -19.13
CA GLN A 53 11.50 9.16 -17.77
C GLN A 53 10.02 9.52 -17.75
N ASP A 54 9.53 10.23 -18.77
CA ASP A 54 8.09 10.54 -18.89
C ASP A 54 7.27 9.27 -19.08
N LEU A 55 7.77 8.34 -19.91
CA LEU A 55 7.15 7.02 -20.09
C LEU A 55 7.15 6.20 -18.80
N ALA A 56 8.26 6.20 -18.06
CA ALA A 56 8.34 5.50 -16.77
C ALA A 56 7.34 6.10 -15.75
N GLY A 57 7.27 7.42 -15.65
CA GLY A 57 6.31 8.09 -14.77
C GLY A 57 4.86 7.81 -15.15
N PHE A 58 4.53 7.80 -16.44
CA PHE A 58 3.20 7.41 -16.90
C PHE A 58 2.89 5.94 -16.60
N TRP A 59 3.88 5.06 -16.78
CA TRP A 59 3.74 3.63 -16.50
C TRP A 59 3.47 3.35 -15.01
N ASP A 60 4.14 4.06 -14.11
CA ASP A 60 3.89 3.93 -12.66
C ASP A 60 2.45 4.31 -12.30
N MET A 61 1.94 5.39 -12.90
CA MET A 61 0.54 5.80 -12.75
C MET A 61 -0.45 4.79 -13.34
N LEU A 62 -0.09 4.19 -14.49
CA LEU A 62 -0.88 3.15 -15.13
C LEU A 62 -0.92 1.88 -14.25
N GLN A 63 0.20 1.49 -13.66
CA GLN A 63 0.29 0.38 -12.71
C GLN A 63 -0.59 0.59 -11.49
N LEU A 64 -0.54 1.75 -10.84
CA LEU A 64 -1.43 2.07 -9.72
C LEU A 64 -2.91 1.95 -10.11
N SER A 65 -3.26 2.35 -11.34
CA SER A 65 -4.63 2.24 -11.84
C SER A 65 -5.03 0.78 -12.08
N ILE A 66 -4.13 -0.03 -12.64
CA ILE A 66 -4.31 -1.48 -12.81
C ILE A 66 -4.53 -2.14 -11.45
N GLU A 67 -3.66 -1.88 -10.47
CA GLU A 67 -3.76 -2.45 -9.13
C GLU A 67 -5.10 -2.11 -8.46
N ASN A 68 -5.54 -0.85 -8.54
CA ASN A 68 -6.83 -0.41 -7.99
C ASN A 68 -8.00 -1.16 -8.66
N ILE A 69 -7.95 -1.33 -9.98
CA ILE A 69 -8.97 -2.10 -10.70
C ILE A 69 -8.91 -3.58 -10.31
N SER A 70 -7.72 -4.17 -10.19
CA SER A 70 -7.55 -5.54 -9.70
C SER A 70 -8.18 -5.72 -8.32
N MET A 71 -7.98 -4.79 -7.39
CA MET A 71 -8.61 -4.87 -6.06
C MET A 71 -10.15 -4.88 -6.13
N LYS A 72 -10.75 -4.10 -7.05
CA LYS A 72 -12.21 -4.13 -7.26
C LYS A 72 -12.68 -5.50 -7.76
N PHE A 73 -11.92 -6.13 -8.66
CA PHE A 73 -12.22 -7.48 -9.14
C PHE A 73 -11.99 -8.53 -8.04
N ASP A 74 -10.95 -8.40 -7.23
CA ASP A 74 -10.68 -9.28 -6.10
C ASP A 74 -11.83 -9.24 -5.09
N GLU A 75 -12.37 -8.06 -4.77
CA GLU A 75 -13.57 -7.92 -3.94
C GLU A 75 -14.78 -8.66 -4.54
N LEU A 76 -15.00 -8.54 -5.85
CA LEU A 76 -16.08 -9.24 -6.54
C LEU A 76 -15.89 -10.76 -6.53
N HIS A 77 -14.66 -11.23 -6.70
CA HIS A 77 -14.33 -12.65 -6.62
C HIS A 77 -14.57 -13.20 -5.22
N GLN A 78 -14.17 -12.47 -4.17
CA GLN A 78 -14.45 -12.82 -2.78
C GLN A 78 -15.94 -12.86 -2.47
N LEU A 79 -16.71 -11.87 -2.94
CA LEU A 79 -18.17 -11.86 -2.79
C LEU A 79 -18.80 -13.09 -3.46
N LYS A 80 -18.36 -13.44 -4.68
CA LYS A 80 -18.84 -14.63 -5.38
C LYS A 80 -18.53 -15.91 -4.59
N ALA A 81 -17.31 -16.04 -4.06
CA ALA A 81 -16.92 -17.18 -3.21
C ALA A 81 -17.77 -17.27 -1.93
N ASN A 82 -18.20 -16.12 -1.38
CA ASN A 82 -19.07 -16.04 -0.22
C ASN A 82 -20.59 -16.00 -0.55
N ASN A 83 -21.01 -16.60 -1.67
CA ASN A 83 -22.42 -16.64 -2.09
C ASN A 83 -23.09 -15.25 -2.13
N TRP A 84 -22.35 -14.23 -2.55
CA TRP A 84 -22.77 -12.81 -2.62
C TRP A 84 -23.14 -12.18 -1.28
N LYS A 85 -22.80 -12.81 -0.16
CA LYS A 85 -23.00 -12.23 1.18
C LYS A 85 -21.88 -11.23 1.46
N GLN A 86 -22.25 -10.07 2.01
CA GLN A 86 -21.26 -9.07 2.42
C GLN A 86 -20.36 -9.69 3.50
N MET A 87 -19.04 -9.63 3.29
CA MET A 87 -18.08 -10.02 4.32
C MET A 87 -18.13 -9.03 5.49
N ASP A 88 -18.05 -9.58 6.69
CA ASP A 88 -17.94 -8.80 7.91
C ASP A 88 -16.70 -7.89 7.89
N PRO A 89 -16.74 -6.70 8.54
CA PRO A 89 -15.63 -5.76 8.55
C PRO A 89 -14.32 -6.33 9.10
N LEU A 90 -14.40 -7.32 9.99
CA LEU A 90 -13.24 -8.02 10.56
C LEU A 90 -12.51 -8.87 9.52
N ASP A 91 -13.26 -9.67 8.74
CA ASP A 91 -12.70 -10.52 7.69
C ASP A 91 -12.07 -9.69 6.55
N LYS A 92 -12.71 -8.58 6.18
CA LYS A 92 -12.15 -7.65 5.19
C LYS A 92 -10.79 -7.10 5.62
N LYS A 93 -10.61 -6.78 6.91
CA LYS A 93 -9.34 -6.24 7.42
C LYS A 93 -8.24 -7.29 7.42
N VAL A 94 -8.55 -8.54 7.75
CA VAL A 94 -7.59 -9.65 7.75
C VAL A 94 -7.14 -10.01 6.33
N GLU A 95 -8.06 -10.13 5.39
CA GLU A 95 -7.76 -10.39 3.97
C GLU A 95 -6.99 -9.21 3.35
N GLN A 96 -7.38 -7.97 3.61
CA GLN A 96 -6.65 -6.79 3.13
C GLN A 96 -5.23 -6.73 3.69
N CYS A 97 -5.03 -7.06 4.98
CA CYS A 97 -3.70 -7.15 5.59
C CYS A 97 -2.86 -8.27 4.97
N ARG A 98 -3.44 -9.46 4.72
CA ARG A 98 -2.75 -10.58 4.06
C ARG A 98 -2.34 -10.20 2.65
N PHE A 99 -3.25 -9.63 1.87
CA PHE A 99 -3.01 -9.22 0.49
C PHE A 99 -1.95 -8.13 0.37
N CYS A 100 -1.99 -7.11 1.24
CA CYS A 100 -0.95 -6.09 1.31
C CYS A 100 0.42 -6.66 1.67
N MET A 101 0.46 -7.72 2.50
CA MET A 101 1.69 -8.39 2.90
C MET A 101 2.26 -9.27 1.78
N GLU A 102 1.39 -9.96 1.03
CA GLU A 102 1.76 -10.80 -0.12
C GLU A 102 2.31 -9.96 -1.29
N ARG A 103 1.69 -8.81 -1.58
CA ARG A 103 2.13 -7.91 -2.66
C ARG A 103 3.36 -7.05 -2.32
N ARG A 104 3.72 -6.89 -1.04
CA ARG A 104 4.91 -6.12 -0.61
C ARG A 104 6.22 -6.91 -0.60
N ALA A 105 6.20 -8.19 -0.96
CA ALA A 105 7.45 -8.95 -1.07
C ALA A 105 8.32 -8.33 -2.17
N PRO A 106 9.51 -7.78 -1.85
CA PRO A 106 10.39 -7.24 -2.88
C PRO A 106 10.83 -8.38 -3.82
N PRO A 107 10.94 -8.13 -5.14
CA PRO A 107 11.36 -9.15 -6.07
C PRO A 107 12.72 -9.72 -5.64
N PRO A 108 12.94 -11.04 -5.74
CA PRO A 108 14.24 -11.63 -5.44
C PRO A 108 15.27 -11.04 -6.40
N VAL A 109 16.13 -10.18 -5.87
CA VAL A 109 17.24 -9.58 -6.62
C VAL A 109 18.07 -10.70 -7.29
N PRO A 110 18.31 -10.64 -8.62
CA PRO A 110 19.15 -11.61 -9.29
C PRO A 110 20.55 -11.57 -8.71
N LYS A 111 20.95 -12.67 -8.05
CA LYS A 111 22.33 -12.86 -7.58
C LYS A 111 23.22 -12.96 -8.81
N LYS A 112 24.08 -11.95 -9.01
CA LYS A 112 25.15 -11.96 -10.02
C LYS A 112 26.01 -13.23 -9.86
N PRO A 113 26.46 -13.87 -10.96
CA PRO A 113 27.32 -15.05 -10.87
C PRO A 113 28.72 -14.65 -10.40
N ALA A 114 29.25 -15.40 -9.43
CA ALA A 114 30.59 -15.25 -8.91
C ALA A 114 31.63 -15.69 -9.96
N LYS A 115 32.67 -14.88 -10.17
CA LYS A 115 33.91 -15.28 -10.84
C LYS A 115 35.10 -15.04 -9.91
N GLY A 116 35.75 -16.15 -9.53
CA GLY A 116 37.21 -16.28 -9.39
C GLY A 116 37.87 -15.83 -8.08
N PRO A 117 38.79 -16.63 -7.50
CA PRO A 117 39.47 -16.33 -6.24
C PRO A 117 40.85 -15.68 -6.44
N ALA A 118 41.21 -14.71 -5.58
CA ALA A 118 42.59 -14.37 -5.25
C ALA A 118 42.67 -13.85 -3.80
N PRO A 119 43.77 -14.10 -3.06
CA PRO A 119 43.80 -14.03 -1.59
C PRO A 119 44.50 -12.77 -1.04
N LEU A 120 44.36 -12.56 0.28
CA LEU A 120 45.10 -11.63 1.17
C LEU A 120 44.59 -10.16 1.10
N ILE A 121 44.31 -9.38 2.16
CA ILE A 121 44.69 -9.34 3.58
C ILE A 121 43.68 -8.42 4.32
N ARG A 122 43.14 -8.90 5.44
CA ARG A 122 42.93 -8.16 6.72
C ARG A 122 42.34 -6.72 6.72
N GLU A 123 41.08 -6.52 6.33
CA GLU A 123 40.32 -5.26 6.61
C GLU A 123 38.84 -5.54 6.97
N ARG A 124 38.54 -6.60 7.74
CA ARG A 124 37.15 -7.02 8.08
C ARG A 124 36.89 -7.20 9.58
N SER A 125 37.45 -6.33 10.42
CA SER A 125 37.16 -6.35 11.86
C SER A 125 36.54 -5.05 12.39
N LEU A 126 36.70 -3.93 11.69
CA LEU A 126 36.25 -2.63 12.17
C LEU A 126 34.78 -2.36 11.82
N GLU A 127 34.31 -2.82 10.66
CA GLU A 127 32.96 -2.54 10.17
C GLU A 127 31.87 -3.38 10.86
N SER A 128 32.17 -4.64 11.21
CA SER A 128 31.26 -5.49 12.00
C SER A 128 31.07 -4.94 13.43
N SER A 129 32.14 -4.42 14.03
CA SER A 129 32.12 -3.80 15.35
C SER A 129 31.27 -2.52 15.34
N GLN A 130 31.48 -1.62 14.37
CA GLN A 130 30.68 -0.40 14.23
C GLN A 130 29.18 -0.70 14.01
N ARG A 131 28.86 -1.73 13.22
CA ARG A 131 27.47 -2.12 12.96
C ARG A 131 26.80 -2.72 14.20
N GLN A 132 27.55 -3.44 15.02
CA GLN A 132 27.07 -4.03 16.27
C GLN A 132 26.90 -2.96 17.36
N GLU A 133 27.80 -1.99 17.41
CA GLU A 133 27.68 -0.84 18.30
C GLU A 133 26.49 0.07 17.93
N ALA A 134 26.28 0.35 16.63
CA ALA A 134 25.12 1.09 16.17
C ALA A 134 23.81 0.39 16.56
N ARG A 135 23.74 -0.95 16.43
CA ARG A 135 22.58 -1.74 16.89
C ARG A 135 22.38 -1.68 18.40
N LYS A 136 23.46 -1.73 19.20
CA LYS A 136 23.40 -1.62 20.66
C LYS A 136 22.92 -0.24 21.11
N ARG A 137 23.42 0.82 20.47
CA ARG A 137 22.99 2.22 20.73
C ARG A 137 21.53 2.44 20.39
N LEU A 138 21.05 1.91 19.27
CA LEU A 138 19.64 2.01 18.88
C LEU A 138 18.72 1.31 19.89
N MET A 139 19.07 0.11 20.35
CA MET A 139 18.27 -0.61 21.35
C MET A 139 18.26 0.10 22.72
N ALA A 140 19.39 0.68 23.13
CA ALA A 140 19.47 1.47 24.36
C ALA A 140 18.63 2.76 24.27
N ALA A 141 18.71 3.49 23.15
CA ALA A 141 17.90 4.68 22.91
C ALA A 141 16.40 4.36 22.91
N LYS A 142 16.00 3.23 22.29
CA LYS A 142 14.60 2.78 22.27
C LYS A 142 14.08 2.42 23.67
N ARG A 143 14.90 1.79 24.51
CA ARG A 143 14.55 1.54 25.93
C ARG A 143 14.45 2.84 26.73
N ALA A 144 15.38 3.78 26.55
CA ALA A 144 15.35 5.06 27.25
C ALA A 144 14.14 5.94 26.84
N ALA A 145 13.78 5.95 25.57
CA ALA A 145 12.57 6.64 25.08
C ALA A 145 11.29 6.00 25.64
N SER A 146 11.23 4.67 25.70
CA SER A 146 10.09 3.96 26.31
C SER A 146 9.96 4.25 27.81
N VAL A 147 11.07 4.35 28.54
CA VAL A 147 11.04 4.73 29.97
C VAL A 147 10.54 6.16 30.16
N ARG A 148 10.93 7.11 29.30
CA ARG A 148 10.41 8.49 29.34
C ARG A 148 8.91 8.60 29.03
N GLN A 149 8.38 7.70 28.19
CA GLN A 149 6.93 7.65 27.96
C GLN A 149 6.18 7.02 29.14
N ASN A 150 6.77 6.04 29.82
CA ASN A 150 6.11 5.38 30.95
C ASN A 150 6.12 6.21 32.24
N SER A 151 7.09 7.13 32.42
CA SER A 151 7.09 8.08 33.54
C SER A 151 6.31 9.37 33.27
N ALA A 152 5.95 9.67 32.02
CA ALA A 152 5.06 10.79 31.68
C ALA A 152 3.57 10.47 31.88
N THR A 153 3.19 9.20 32.07
CA THR A 153 1.80 8.76 32.25
C THR A 153 1.36 8.64 33.71
N GLU A 154 2.27 8.76 34.69
CA GLU A 154 1.90 8.67 36.12
C GLU A 154 1.56 10.04 36.74
N SER A 155 1.84 11.16 36.05
CA SER A 155 1.47 12.52 36.51
C SER A 155 0.27 13.14 35.77
N ALA A 156 -0.38 12.40 34.86
CA ALA A 156 -1.52 12.87 34.07
C ALA A 156 -2.90 12.45 34.64
N GLU A 157 -2.93 11.67 35.74
CA GLU A 157 -4.17 11.27 36.42
C GLU A 157 -4.55 12.27 37.53
N SER A 158 -4.57 13.55 37.19
CA SER A 158 -5.18 14.62 37.99
C SER A 158 -5.79 15.64 37.04
N ILE A 159 -6.85 15.22 36.35
CA ILE A 159 -7.74 16.11 35.61
C ILE A 159 -9.07 16.10 36.36
N GLU A 160 -9.24 17.07 37.26
CA GLU A 160 -10.56 17.38 37.82
C GLU A 160 -11.47 17.87 36.68
N ILE A 161 -12.48 17.06 36.36
CA ILE A 161 -13.51 17.40 35.38
C ILE A 161 -14.52 18.30 36.09
N TYR A 162 -14.39 19.62 35.92
CA TYR A 162 -15.41 20.58 36.32
C TYR A 162 -16.64 20.45 35.40
N ILE A 163 -17.77 20.01 35.97
CA ILE A 163 -19.06 19.94 35.28
C ILE A 163 -19.83 21.23 35.63
N PRO A 164 -20.04 22.17 34.70
CA PRO A 164 -20.92 23.30 34.96
C PRO A 164 -22.37 22.80 35.01
N GLU A 165 -23.04 23.02 36.15
CA GLU A 165 -24.45 22.71 36.35
C GLU A 165 -25.31 23.40 35.29
N ALA A 166 -26.11 22.62 34.56
CA ALA A 166 -27.13 23.13 33.67
C ALA A 166 -28.27 23.72 34.51
N GLN A 167 -28.38 25.04 34.54
CA GLN A 167 -29.59 25.70 35.02
C GLN A 167 -30.72 25.46 34.01
N THR A 168 -31.55 24.46 34.29
CA THR A 168 -32.94 24.41 33.85
C THR A 168 -33.71 25.50 34.59
N ARG A 169 -34.09 26.58 33.89
CA ARG A 169 -35.19 27.44 34.32
C ARG A 169 -36.39 27.17 33.41
N LEU A 170 -37.48 26.82 34.08
CA LEU A 170 -38.86 26.79 33.60
C LEU A 170 -39.29 28.14 33.04
#